data_AF-A0A452XG01-F1
#
_entry.id   AF-A0A452XG01-F1
#
_cell.length_a   1.000
_cell.length_b   1.000
_cell.length_c   1.000
_cell.angle_alpha   90.00
_cell.angle_beta   90.00
_cell.angle_gamma   90.00
#
_symmetry.space_group_name_H-M   'P 1'
#
loop_
_entity.id
_entity.type
_entity.pdbx_description
1 polymer ?
#
loop_
_entity_poly.entity_id
_entity_poly.type
_entity_poly.pdbx_seq_one_letter_code
_entity_poly.pdbx_strand_id
1 'polypeptide(L)'
;MLDLAERDAIMARDAIESGAAADYRALVEVFTRRKQDQLFFTKQAYLARFKKNLEQDMVTDPSHPYQRLLVALATSHKSHHDEPSRHIAKCDARRLYDAKNGGGTGSVDEAAILEMFSKRSIPQLRLALCSYKHIYGHDFTKVSRLNGLAGWPDGTEEEFGWRF
;
A
#
# COMPACT_ATOMS: atom_id res chain seq x y z
N MET A 1 25.36 -9.59 4.04
CA MET A 1 23.93 -9.87 3.74
C MET A 1 23.13 -8.90 4.58
N LEU A 2 22.27 -8.08 3.97
CA LEU A 2 21.45 -7.12 4.72
C LEU A 2 20.32 -7.84 5.46
N ASP A 3 20.00 -7.38 6.65
CA ASP A 3 18.83 -7.89 7.38
C ASP A 3 17.52 -7.42 6.72
N LEU A 4 16.38 -7.97 7.16
CA LEU A 4 15.07 -7.63 6.59
C LEU A 4 14.73 -6.13 6.74
N ALA A 5 15.05 -5.55 7.90
CA ALA A 5 14.73 -4.18 8.22
C ALA A 5 15.57 -3.19 7.39
N GLU A 6 16.85 -3.50 7.17
CA GLU A 6 17.74 -2.72 6.31
C GLU A 6 17.30 -2.77 4.85
N ARG A 7 16.88 -3.94 4.36
CA ARG A 7 16.36 -4.09 2.99
C ARG A 7 15.09 -3.28 2.79
N ASP A 8 14.15 -3.37 3.72
CA ASP A 8 12.91 -2.60 3.66
C ASP A 8 13.18 -1.09 3.77
N ALA A 9 14.16 -0.70 4.60
CA ALA A 9 14.55 0.70 4.73
C ALA A 9 15.12 1.25 3.43
N ILE A 10 15.98 0.49 2.74
CA ILE A 10 16.54 0.89 1.44
C ILE A 10 15.43 0.96 0.38
N MET A 11 14.59 -0.07 0.28
CA MET A 11 13.45 -0.07 -0.64
C MET A 11 12.52 1.13 -0.42
N ALA A 12 12.28 1.49 0.85
CA ALA A 12 11.48 2.65 1.18
C ALA A 12 12.16 3.95 0.76
N ARG A 13 13.48 4.08 0.95
CA ARG A 13 14.24 5.27 0.55
C ARG A 13 14.23 5.45 -0.96
N ASP A 14 14.51 4.38 -1.70
CA ASP A 14 14.55 4.40 -3.16
C ASP A 14 13.18 4.82 -3.73
N ALA A 15 12.10 4.31 -3.12
CA ALA A 15 10.75 4.69 -3.52
C ALA A 15 10.38 6.14 -3.23
N ILE A 16 10.84 6.69 -2.10
CA ILE A 16 10.64 8.10 -1.74
C ILE A 16 11.43 9.02 -2.69
N GLU A 17 12.67 8.65 -3.04
CA GLU A 17 13.53 9.46 -3.92
C GLU A 17 13.09 9.44 -5.38
N SER A 18 12.62 8.30 -5.88
CA SER A 18 12.12 8.17 -7.25
C SER A 18 10.88 9.03 -7.48
N GLY A 19 9.97 9.08 -6.50
CA GLY A 19 8.71 9.82 -6.61
C GLY A 19 7.77 9.30 -7.72
N ALA A 20 8.09 8.17 -8.35
CA ALA A 20 7.27 7.56 -9.40
C ALA A 20 6.16 6.67 -8.83
N ALA A 21 5.01 6.65 -9.50
CA ALA A 21 3.82 5.92 -9.04
C ALA A 21 4.05 4.41 -8.79
N ALA A 22 4.95 3.75 -9.52
CA ALA A 22 5.25 2.32 -9.31
C ALA A 22 6.01 2.07 -8.02
N ASP A 23 6.84 3.01 -7.57
CA ASP A 23 7.69 2.77 -6.41
C ASP A 23 6.92 2.96 -5.10
N TYR A 24 5.84 3.75 -5.13
CA TYR A 24 4.87 3.78 -4.04
C TYR A 24 4.16 2.44 -3.80
N ARG A 25 4.09 1.56 -4.82
CA ARG A 25 3.60 0.19 -4.63
C ARG A 25 4.52 -0.60 -3.70
N ALA A 26 5.82 -0.41 -3.80
CA ALA A 26 6.79 -1.04 -2.92
C ALA A 26 6.62 -0.56 -1.47
N LEU A 27 6.36 0.73 -1.26
CA LEU A 27 6.04 1.27 0.06
C LEU A 27 4.74 0.66 0.62
N VAL A 28 3.66 0.60 -0.17
CA VAL A 28 2.41 -0.06 0.25
C VAL A 28 2.65 -1.53 0.61
N GLU A 29 3.51 -2.22 -0.13
CA GLU A 29 3.86 -3.61 0.14
C GLU A 29 4.60 -3.78 1.48
N VAL A 30 5.61 -2.94 1.74
CA VAL A 30 6.33 -2.93 3.03
C VAL A 30 5.34 -2.71 4.17
N PHE A 31 4.49 -1.69 4.08
CA PHE A 31 3.57 -1.34 5.17
C PHE A 31 2.46 -2.38 5.37
N THR A 32 2.00 -3.07 4.33
CA THR A 32 0.91 -4.05 4.45
C THR A 32 1.38 -5.47 4.78
N ARG A 33 2.62 -5.84 4.40
CA ARG A 33 3.14 -7.20 4.62
C ARG A 33 3.88 -7.36 5.94
N ARG A 34 4.54 -6.32 6.45
CA ARG A 34 5.30 -6.39 7.70
C ARG A 34 4.39 -6.38 8.93
N LYS A 35 4.75 -7.19 9.93
CA LYS A 35 4.15 -7.09 11.26
C LYS A 35 4.61 -5.80 11.94
N GLN A 36 3.87 -5.36 12.96
CA GLN A 36 4.18 -4.14 13.71
C GLN A 36 5.64 -4.11 14.21
N ASP A 37 6.14 -5.21 14.79
CA ASP A 37 7.52 -5.30 15.27
C ASP A 37 8.55 -5.20 14.14
N GLN A 38 8.27 -5.84 13.00
CA GLN A 38 9.16 -5.78 11.82
C GLN A 38 9.21 -4.37 11.23
N LEU A 39 8.06 -3.68 11.19
CA LEU A 39 8.01 -2.29 10.74
C LEU A 39 8.69 -1.35 11.73
N PHE A 40 8.63 -1.64 13.03
CA PHE A 40 9.41 -0.92 14.04
C PHE A 40 10.91 -1.03 13.76
N PHE A 41 11.44 -2.24 13.54
CA PHE A 41 12.85 -2.42 13.17
C PHE A 41 13.19 -1.76 11.84
N THR A 42 12.29 -1.80 10.85
CA THR A 42 12.47 -1.08 9.58
C THR A 42 12.64 0.42 9.79
N LYS A 43 11.80 1.04 10.64
CA LYS A 43 11.91 2.47 10.99
C LYS A 43 13.22 2.79 11.71
N GLN A 44 13.67 1.90 12.60
CA GLN A 44 14.97 2.04 13.29
C GLN A 44 16.14 1.95 12.30
N ALA A 45 16.14 0.96 11.41
CA ALA A 45 17.16 0.80 10.38
C ALA A 45 17.20 2.00 9.42
N TYR A 46 16.03 2.51 9.03
CA TYR A 46 15.91 3.72 8.21
C TYR A 46 16.53 4.94 8.89
N LEU A 47 16.19 5.18 10.16
CA LEU A 47 16.74 6.28 10.94
C LEU A 47 18.25 6.15 11.11
N ALA A 48 18.73 4.95 11.45
CA ALA A 48 20.16 4.70 11.64
C ALA A 48 20.96 4.96 10.36
N ARG A 49 20.42 4.54 9.20
CA ARG A 49 21.09 4.60 7.90
C ARG A 49 21.02 5.97 7.23
N PHE A 50 19.82 6.55 7.14
CA PHE A 50 19.57 7.78 6.37
C PHE A 50 19.49 9.04 7.24
N LYS A 51 19.57 8.89 8.57
CA LYS A 51 19.48 9.99 9.54
C LYS A 51 18.18 10.81 9.42
N LYS A 52 17.13 10.17 8.91
CA LYS A 52 15.80 10.74 8.74
C LYS A 52 14.75 9.81 9.32
N ASN A 53 13.64 10.38 9.78
CA ASN A 53 12.49 9.59 10.20
C ASN A 53 11.70 9.15 8.96
N LEU A 54 11.48 7.85 8.80
CA LEU A 54 10.76 7.29 7.64
C LEU A 54 9.38 7.95 7.44
N GLU A 55 8.57 8.09 8.50
CA GLU A 55 7.23 8.69 8.38
C GLU A 55 7.30 10.15 7.94
N GLN A 56 8.31 10.91 8.39
CA GLN A 56 8.49 12.31 7.99
C GLN A 56 9.02 12.44 6.56
N ASP A 57 9.94 11.57 6.17
CA ASP A 57 10.57 11.60 4.84
C ASP A 57 9.60 11.12 3.75
N MET A 58 8.53 10.41 4.13
CA MET A 58 7.40 10.12 3.25
C MET A 58 6.46 11.33 3.03
N VAL A 59 6.63 12.41 3.80
CA VAL A 59 5.84 13.66 3.74
C VAL A 59 6.64 14.73 3.00
N THR A 60 7.06 14.45 1.77
CA THR A 60 7.87 15.36 0.95
C THR A 60 7.05 16.18 -0.05
N ASP A 61 5.88 15.69 -0.48
CA ASP A 61 4.94 16.40 -1.37
C ASP A 61 3.47 16.12 -0.99
N PRO A 62 2.81 17.02 -0.25
CA PRO A 62 1.44 16.83 0.22
C PRO A 62 0.39 16.73 -0.91
N SER A 63 0.75 17.07 -2.16
CA SER A 63 -0.13 16.95 -3.32
C SER A 63 -0.16 15.53 -3.91
N HIS A 64 0.80 14.67 -3.55
CA HIS A 64 0.93 13.36 -4.16
C HIS A 64 -0.08 12.33 -3.56
N PRO A 65 -0.94 11.67 -4.38
CA PRO A 65 -1.95 10.74 -3.89
C PRO A 65 -1.40 9.60 -3.02
N TYR A 66 -0.21 9.11 -3.35
CA TYR A 66 0.44 8.05 -2.58
C TYR A 66 0.94 8.51 -1.22
N GLN A 67 1.30 9.78 -1.03
CA GLN A 67 1.63 10.30 0.29
C GLN A 67 0.42 10.15 1.23
N ARG A 68 -0.78 10.48 0.75
CA ARG A 68 -2.01 10.32 1.53
C ARG A 68 -2.24 8.85 1.90
N LEU A 69 -2.00 7.93 0.95
CA LEU A 69 -2.17 6.48 1.18
C LEU A 69 -1.19 5.95 2.21
N LEU A 70 0.05 6.42 2.14
CA LEU A 70 1.08 6.03 3.08
C LEU A 70 0.86 6.57 4.49
N VAL A 71 0.40 7.82 4.61
CA VAL A 71 -0.04 8.38 5.89
C VAL A 71 -1.22 7.59 6.45
N ALA A 72 -2.16 7.19 5.59
CA ALA A 72 -3.28 6.33 5.99
C ALA A 72 -2.78 4.98 6.54
N LEU A 73 -1.88 4.31 5.82
CA LEU A 73 -1.26 3.05 6.26
C LEU A 73 -0.48 3.20 7.57
N ALA A 74 0.34 4.23 7.71
CA ALA A 74 1.08 4.51 8.94
C ALA A 74 0.13 4.76 10.13
N THR A 75 -1.04 5.36 9.88
CA THR A 75 -2.09 5.57 10.88
C THR A 75 -2.79 4.25 11.24
N SER A 76 -3.05 3.39 10.26
CA SER A 76 -3.61 2.05 10.47
C SER A 76 -2.79 1.21 11.44
N HIS A 77 -1.46 1.27 11.36
CA HIS A 77 -0.56 0.59 12.31
C HIS A 77 -0.68 1.08 13.76
N LYS A 78 -1.29 2.25 14.00
CA LYS A 78 -1.54 2.79 15.34
C LYS A 78 -2.93 2.39 15.89
N SER A 79 -3.80 1.79 15.06
CA SER A 79 -5.11 1.31 15.50
C SER A 79 -4.96 0.01 16.30
N HIS A 80 -5.47 0.01 17.54
CA HIS A 80 -5.33 -1.11 18.48
C HIS A 80 -6.24 -2.30 18.13
N HIS A 81 -5.64 -3.49 18.23
CA HIS A 81 -6.19 -4.85 18.40
C HIS A 81 -7.72 -5.04 18.45
N ASP A 82 -8.30 -5.37 17.30
CA ASP A 82 -9.49 -6.21 17.20
C ASP A 82 -9.16 -7.43 16.33
N GLU A 83 -9.75 -8.59 16.62
CA GLU A 83 -9.64 -9.76 15.76
C GLU A 83 -10.17 -9.45 14.35
N PRO A 84 -9.47 -9.87 13.27
CA PRO A 84 -9.92 -9.60 11.92
C PRO A 84 -11.26 -10.25 11.62
N SER A 85 -12.23 -9.45 11.19
CA SER A 85 -13.56 -9.91 10.80
C SER A 85 -13.63 -10.20 9.30
N ARG A 86 -13.96 -11.45 8.96
CA ARG A 86 -14.20 -11.90 7.57
C ARG A 86 -15.38 -11.18 6.93
N HIS A 87 -16.42 -10.87 7.70
CA HIS A 87 -17.58 -10.14 7.18
C HIS A 87 -17.17 -8.73 6.77
N ILE A 88 -16.50 -8.00 7.67
CA ILE A 88 -16.00 -6.64 7.39
C ILE A 88 -15.05 -6.67 6.20
N ALA A 89 -14.15 -7.66 6.11
CA ALA A 89 -13.20 -7.78 5.01
C ALA A 89 -13.88 -7.95 3.64
N LYS A 90 -14.98 -8.72 3.57
CA LYS A 90 -15.77 -8.85 2.33
C LYS A 90 -16.52 -7.57 1.98
N CYS A 91 -16.99 -6.82 2.97
CA CYS A 91 -17.63 -5.52 2.74
C CYS A 91 -16.61 -4.49 2.26
N ASP A 92 -15.45 -4.43 2.90
CA ASP A 92 -14.33 -3.57 2.51
C ASP A 92 -13.83 -3.93 1.09
N ALA A 93 -13.68 -5.22 0.75
CA ALA A 93 -13.29 -5.64 -0.59
C ALA A 93 -14.25 -5.10 -1.68
N ARG A 94 -15.56 -5.13 -1.42
CA ARG A 94 -16.56 -4.57 -2.33
C ARG A 94 -16.45 -3.06 -2.43
N ARG A 95 -16.34 -2.38 -1.29
CA ARG A 95 -16.16 -0.92 -1.26
C ARG A 95 -14.90 -0.46 -2.00
N LEU A 96 -13.80 -1.21 -1.90
CA LEU A 96 -12.56 -0.94 -2.66
C LEU A 96 -12.76 -1.10 -4.17
N TYR A 97 -13.57 -2.08 -4.59
CA TYR A 97 -13.88 -2.29 -6.00
C TYR A 97 -14.77 -1.16 -6.54
N ASP A 98 -15.81 -0.80 -5.80
CA ASP A 98 -16.72 0.28 -6.17
C ASP A 98 -15.97 1.62 -6.23
N ALA A 99 -15.10 1.89 -5.26
CA ALA A 99 -14.24 3.08 -5.24
C ALA A 99 -13.24 3.10 -6.40
N LYS A 100 -12.65 1.95 -6.77
CA LYS A 100 -11.73 1.85 -7.91
C LYS A 100 -12.43 2.04 -9.26
N ASN A 101 -13.68 1.60 -9.38
CA ASN A 101 -14.46 1.68 -10.62
C ASN A 101 -15.43 2.87 -10.66
N GLY A 102 -15.36 3.76 -9.67
CA GLY A 102 -16.09 5.01 -9.60
C GLY A 102 -17.60 4.89 -9.40
N GLY A 103 -18.12 3.78 -8.89
CA GLY A 103 -19.55 3.62 -8.66
C GLY A 103 -20.46 3.97 -9.87
N GLY A 104 -19.94 3.86 -11.10
CA GLY A 104 -20.64 4.25 -12.34
C GLY A 104 -20.21 5.58 -12.99
N THR A 105 -19.37 6.40 -12.36
CA THR A 105 -18.89 7.69 -12.91
C THR A 105 -17.60 7.59 -13.73
N GLY A 106 -16.89 6.46 -13.64
CA GLY A 106 -15.63 6.21 -14.36
C GLY A 106 -14.39 6.86 -13.73
N SER A 107 -14.49 7.51 -12.56
CA SER A 107 -13.35 8.09 -11.84
C SER A 107 -13.09 7.38 -10.50
N VAL A 108 -11.81 7.22 -10.13
CA VAL A 108 -11.41 6.57 -8.87
C VAL A 108 -11.79 7.44 -7.67
N ASP A 109 -12.53 6.90 -6.71
CA ASP A 109 -12.79 7.55 -5.41
C ASP A 109 -11.60 7.32 -4.46
N GLU A 110 -10.57 8.14 -4.66
CA GLU A 110 -9.35 8.11 -3.84
C GLU A 110 -9.65 8.37 -2.36
N ALA A 111 -10.61 9.25 -2.05
CA ALA A 111 -10.93 9.61 -0.68
C ALA A 111 -11.49 8.42 0.10
N ALA A 112 -12.39 7.64 -0.50
CA ALA A 112 -12.92 6.42 0.10
C ALA A 112 -11.84 5.36 0.34
N ILE A 113 -10.90 5.20 -0.60
CA ILE A 113 -9.77 4.27 -0.45
C ILE A 113 -8.91 4.71 0.74
N LEU A 114 -8.50 5.98 0.80
CA LEU A 114 -7.67 6.52 1.88
C LEU A 114 -8.33 6.41 3.26
N GLU A 115 -9.63 6.68 3.34
CA GLU A 115 -10.42 6.54 4.56
C GLU A 115 -10.40 5.09 5.06
N MET A 116 -10.56 4.11 4.17
CA MET A 116 -10.52 2.70 4.55
C MET A 116 -9.13 2.27 5.03
N PHE A 117 -8.10 2.66 4.30
CA PHE A 117 -6.72 2.34 4.63
C PHE A 117 -6.26 2.99 5.95
N SER A 118 -6.86 4.10 6.37
CA SER A 118 -6.53 4.75 7.65
C SER A 118 -7.29 4.19 8.85
N LYS A 119 -8.52 3.72 8.65
CA LYS A 119 -9.41 3.26 9.75
C LYS A 119 -9.24 1.78 10.11
N ARG A 120 -8.75 0.94 9.20
CA ARG A 120 -8.65 -0.51 9.42
C ARG A 120 -7.29 -0.88 9.98
N SER A 121 -7.22 -1.84 10.89
CA SER A 121 -5.95 -2.44 11.30
C SER A 121 -5.30 -3.19 10.13
N ILE A 122 -3.98 -3.37 10.17
CA ILE A 122 -3.23 -4.04 9.10
C ILE A 122 -3.67 -5.50 8.90
N PRO A 123 -3.90 -6.30 9.96
CA PRO A 123 -4.50 -7.62 9.80
C PRO A 123 -5.85 -7.59 9.09
N GLN A 124 -6.71 -6.61 9.38
CA GLN A 124 -7.99 -6.43 8.72
C GLN A 124 -7.84 -6.02 7.25
N LEU A 125 -6.92 -5.09 6.95
CA LEU A 125 -6.62 -4.67 5.56
C LEU A 125 -6.11 -5.83 4.72
N ARG A 126 -5.21 -6.65 5.27
CA ARG A 126 -4.74 -7.87 4.58
C ARG A 126 -5.90 -8.81 4.27
N LEU A 127 -6.81 -9.02 5.22
CA LEU A 127 -7.98 -9.86 5.00
C LEU A 127 -8.92 -9.27 3.95
N ALA A 128 -9.09 -7.95 3.92
CA ALA A 128 -9.86 -7.24 2.90
C ALA A 128 -9.23 -7.38 1.51
N LEU A 129 -7.91 -7.20 1.37
CA LEU A 129 -7.19 -7.37 0.10
C LEU A 129 -7.19 -8.83 -0.39
N CYS A 130 -7.06 -9.80 0.51
CA CYS A 130 -7.23 -11.22 0.17
C CYS A 130 -8.67 -11.50 -0.31
N SER A 131 -9.67 -10.95 0.38
CA SER A 131 -11.08 -11.09 -0.03
C SER A 131 -11.33 -10.43 -1.38
N TYR A 132 -10.73 -9.28 -1.65
CA TYR A 132 -10.79 -8.60 -2.95
C TYR A 132 -10.28 -9.51 -4.07
N LYS A 133 -9.07 -10.07 -3.91
CA LYS A 133 -8.49 -10.99 -4.89
C LYS A 133 -9.39 -12.20 -5.12
N HIS A 134 -9.94 -12.76 -4.05
CA HIS A 134 -10.84 -13.91 -4.14
C HIS A 134 -12.14 -13.59 -4.89
N ILE A 135 -12.73 -12.41 -4.68
CA ILE A 135 -14.00 -11.99 -5.28
C ILE A 135 -13.81 -11.57 -6.75
N TYR A 136 -12.73 -10.84 -7.06
CA TYR A 136 -12.54 -10.18 -8.36
C TYR A 136 -11.47 -10.83 -9.25
N GLY A 137 -10.79 -11.87 -8.77
CA GLY A 137 -9.83 -12.64 -9.54
C GLY A 137 -8.49 -11.94 -9.82
N HIS A 138 -8.25 -10.76 -9.24
CA HIS A 138 -7.00 -10.02 -9.39
C HIS A 138 -6.67 -9.19 -8.14
N ASP A 139 -5.39 -8.89 -7.94
CA ASP A 139 -4.94 -8.05 -6.83
C ASP A 139 -5.46 -6.61 -6.98
N PHE A 140 -5.79 -5.96 -5.86
CA PHE A 140 -6.25 -4.56 -5.87
C PHE A 140 -5.24 -3.62 -6.55
N THR A 141 -3.95 -3.87 -6.34
CA THR A 141 -2.82 -3.14 -6.92
C THR A 141 -2.50 -3.54 -8.36
N LYS A 142 -3.19 -4.55 -8.93
CA LYS A 142 -3.08 -4.83 -10.36
C LYS A 142 -3.64 -3.61 -11.08
N VAL A 143 -2.76 -2.90 -11.77
CA VAL A 143 -3.12 -1.89 -12.76
C VAL A 143 -3.82 -2.66 -13.87
N SER A 144 -5.14 -2.71 -13.80
CA SER A 144 -5.98 -3.05 -14.94
C SER A 144 -5.59 -2.06 -16.04
N ARG A 145 -5.12 -2.55 -17.19
CA ARG A 145 -4.78 -1.74 -18.36
C ARG A 145 -5.87 -0.69 -18.55
N LEU A 146 -5.61 0.53 -18.10
CA LEU A 146 -6.43 1.67 -18.43
C LEU A 146 -5.97 2.03 -19.83
N ASN A 147 -6.67 1.50 -20.84
CA ASN A 147 -6.62 2.07 -22.18
C ASN A 147 -6.94 3.57 -22.02
N GLY A 148 -5.91 4.42 -21.98
CA GLY A 148 -6.07 5.86 -21.81
C GLY A 148 -4.99 6.59 -21.02
N LEU A 149 -4.08 5.92 -20.30
CA LEU A 149 -2.96 6.63 -19.65
C LEU A 149 -1.70 6.55 -20.52
N ALA A 150 -1.52 7.53 -21.39
CA ALA A 150 -0.26 7.78 -22.06
C ALA A 150 0.83 8.07 -21.00
N GLY A 151 1.77 7.15 -20.80
CA GLY A 151 2.99 7.44 -20.03
C GLY A 151 3.56 6.37 -19.10
N TRP A 152 3.14 5.10 -19.17
CA TRP A 152 3.81 4.03 -18.41
C TRP A 152 4.49 3.02 -19.35
N PRO A 153 5.81 2.73 -19.22
CA PRO A 153 6.48 1.77 -20.08
C PRO A 153 5.97 0.35 -19.82
N ASP A 154 5.56 -0.32 -20.90
CA ASP A 154 5.08 -1.70 -20.93
C ASP A 154 6.13 -2.66 -20.34
N GLY A 155 5.86 -3.15 -19.13
CA GLY A 155 6.56 -4.29 -18.53
C GLY A 155 5.68 -5.54 -18.63
N THR A 156 6.14 -6.53 -19.38
CA THR A 156 5.43 -7.79 -19.66
C THR A 156 5.23 -8.63 -18.39
N GLU A 157 4.08 -9.31 -18.31
CA GLU A 157 3.56 -10.04 -17.13
C GLU A 157 4.38 -11.29 -16.70
N GLU A 158 5.58 -11.53 -17.23
CA GLU A 158 6.34 -12.79 -17.03
C GLU A 158 7.61 -12.68 -16.16
N GLU A 159 8.08 -11.50 -15.77
CA GLU A 159 9.40 -11.36 -15.08
C GLU A 159 9.36 -11.41 -13.55
N PHE A 160 8.20 -11.36 -12.90
CA PHE A 160 8.14 -11.19 -11.44
C PHE A 160 7.27 -12.23 -10.76
N GLY A 161 7.73 -13.49 -10.75
CA GLY A 161 7.05 -14.59 -10.06
C GLY A 161 6.71 -14.28 -8.59
N TRP A 162 5.48 -13.81 -8.35
CA TRP A 162 4.93 -13.60 -7.03
C TRP A 162 4.08 -14.82 -6.63
N ARG A 163 4.62 -15.66 -5.74
CA ARG A 163 3.81 -16.53 -4.88
C ARG A 163 3.56 -15.80 -3.56
N PHE A 164 2.29 -15.76 -3.15
CA PHE A 164 1.89 -15.43 -1.80
C PHE A 164 2.23 -16.58 -0.86
#